data_AF-A0A7X6VRN4-F1
#
_entry.id   AF-A0A7X6VRN4-F1
#
_cell.length_a   1.000
_cell.length_b   1.000
_cell.length_c   1.000
_cell.angle_alpha   90.00
_cell.angle_beta   90.00
_cell.angle_gamma   90.00
#
_symmetry.space_group_name_H-M   'P 1'
#
loop_
_entity.id
_entity.type
_entity.pdbx_description
1 polymer ?
#
loop_
_entity_poly.entity_id
_entity_poly.type
_entity_poly.pdbx_seq_one_letter_code
_entity_poly.pdbx_strand_id
1 'polypeptide(L)'
;MLVTGNPIYDQEGNLVRVLVNCRDLTELNKLKQEIEQAQRLNKHYQDQIKRFMMGGCASYIAQAKKSKELMELVIKLGQVDSTVLIQGESGVGKEIVAQEIHSNSLRADKPYIKVNCAALPESLLESELFGYESGAFTGA
;
A
#
# COMPACT_ATOMS: atom_id res chain seq x y z
N MET A 1 5.70 24.10 -26.71
CA MET A 1 5.07 24.24 -28.03
C MET A 1 5.23 22.93 -28.77
N LEU A 2 4.12 22.32 -29.19
CA LEU A 2 4.17 21.14 -30.07
C LEU A 2 4.05 21.63 -31.51
N VAL A 3 5.01 21.27 -32.35
CA VAL A 3 5.01 21.62 -33.77
C VAL A 3 4.89 20.34 -34.57
N THR A 4 3.85 20.24 -35.39
CA THR A 4 3.67 19.15 -36.33
C THR A 4 3.70 19.68 -37.76
N GLY A 5 4.56 19.10 -38.59
CA GLY A 5 4.70 19.42 -40.00
C GLY A 5 4.16 18.28 -40.86
N ASN A 6 3.11 18.53 -41.64
CA ASN A 6 2.60 17.58 -42.61
C ASN A 6 3.05 18.02 -44.02
N PRO A 7 4.02 17.31 -44.65
CA PRO A 7 4.41 17.59 -46.03
C PRO A 7 3.30 17.15 -47.00
N ILE A 8 3.10 17.95 -48.04
CA ILE A 8 2.14 17.74 -49.12
C ILE A 8 2.96 17.57 -50.40
N TYR A 9 2.80 16.40 -51.02
CA TYR A 9 3.46 16.02 -52.27
C TYR A 9 2.47 16.11 -53.43
N ASP A 10 2.97 16.32 -54.65
CA ASP A 10 2.17 16.20 -55.87
C ASP A 10 2.02 14.73 -56.31
N GLN A 11 1.36 14.50 -57.44
CA GLN A 11 1.14 13.17 -58.01
C GLN A 11 2.43 12.53 -58.55
N GLU A 12 3.50 13.32 -58.75
CA GLU A 12 4.82 12.85 -59.17
C GLU A 12 5.76 12.59 -57.98
N GLY A 13 5.30 12.85 -56.75
CA GLY A 13 6.04 12.63 -55.51
C GLY A 13 6.96 13.80 -55.11
N ASN A 14 6.90 14.93 -55.80
CA ASN A 14 7.70 16.10 -55.47
C ASN A 14 7.05 16.88 -54.32
N LEU A 15 7.87 17.41 -53.41
CA LEU A 15 7.40 18.18 -52.27
C LEU A 15 6.88 19.55 -52.74
N VAL A 16 5.57 19.78 -52.57
CA VAL A 16 4.93 21.04 -52.99
C VAL A 16 4.80 22.01 -51.84
N ARG A 17 4.45 21.54 -50.63
CA ARG A 17 4.25 22.41 -49.46
C ARG A 17 4.42 21.65 -48.16
N VAL A 18 4.74 22.34 -47.07
CA VAL A 18 4.66 21.79 -45.71
C VAL A 18 3.67 22.58 -44.90
N LEU A 19 2.65 21.91 -44.34
CA LEU A 19 1.71 22.52 -43.41
C LEU A 19 2.25 22.40 -41.99
N VAL A 20 2.63 23.51 -41.38
CA VAL A 20 3.13 23.55 -40.01
C VAL A 20 2.00 24.00 -39.08
N ASN A 21 1.67 23.16 -38.10
CA ASN A 21 0.76 23.51 -37.03
C ASN A 21 1.54 23.65 -35.72
N CYS A 22 1.41 24.80 -35.07
CA CYS A 22 2.01 25.08 -33.77
C CYS A 22 0.90 25.17 -32.72
N ARG A 23 0.90 24.26 -31.75
CA ARG A 23 0.03 24.33 -30.56
C ARG A 23 0.85 24.71 -29.33
N ASP A 24 0.36 25.70 -28.59
CA ASP A 24 0.85 25.97 -27.25
C ASP A 24 0.25 24.94 -26.28
N LEU A 25 1.12 24.29 -25.51
CA LEU A 25 0.74 23.25 -24.53
C LEU A 25 1.10 23.68 -23.11
N THR A 26 1.48 24.95 -22.91
CA THR A 26 1.98 25.45 -21.63
C THR A 26 0.93 25.28 -20.52
N GLU A 27 -0.32 25.67 -20.77
CA GLU A 27 -1.41 25.48 -19.80
C GLU A 27 -1.77 24.01 -19.57
N LEU A 28 -1.79 23.22 -20.65
CA LEU A 28 -2.17 21.80 -20.58
C LEU A 28 -1.16 20.98 -19.76
N ASN A 29 0.14 21.27 -19.92
CA ASN A 29 1.19 20.65 -19.12
C ASN A 29 1.15 21.11 -17.66
N LYS A 30 0.87 22.39 -17.38
CA LYS A 30 0.69 22.89 -16.00
C LYS A 30 -0.47 22.18 -15.31
N LEU A 31 -1.63 22.09 -15.97
CA LEU A 31 -2.81 21.43 -15.40
C LEU A 31 -2.57 19.94 -15.15
N LYS A 32 -1.87 19.25 -16.07
CA LYS A 32 -1.47 17.85 -15.87
C LYS A 32 -0.57 17.69 -14.64
N GLN A 33 0.42 18.56 -14.48
CA GLN A 33 1.32 18.52 -13.32
C GLN A 33 0.57 18.77 -12.01
N GLU A 34 -0.37 19.72 -11.98
CA GLU A 34 -1.22 19.99 -10.81
C GLU A 34 -2.07 18.78 -10.44
N ILE A 35 -2.71 18.12 -11.41
CA ILE A 35 -3.49 16.90 -11.18
C ILE A 35 -2.62 15.78 -10.61
N GLU A 36 -1.43 15.55 -11.18
CA GLU A 36 -0.51 14.53 -10.68
C GLU A 36 0.01 14.82 -9.27
N GLN A 37 0.21 16.10 -8.92
CA GLN A 37 0.58 16.51 -7.58
C GLN A 37 -0.57 16.30 -6.59
N ALA A 38 -1.78 16.73 -6.97
CA ALA A 38 -2.98 16.56 -6.14
C ALA A 38 -3.29 15.08 -5.89
N GLN A 39 -3.15 14.22 -6.90
CA GLN A 39 -3.33 12.77 -6.75
C GLN A 39 -2.26 12.15 -5.84
N ARG A 40 -0.99 12.55 -5.99
CA ARG A 40 0.10 12.09 -5.10
C ARG A 40 -0.16 12.47 -3.65
N LEU A 41 -0.56 13.72 -3.41
CA LEU A 41 -0.84 14.22 -2.08
C LEU A 41 -2.08 13.53 -1.46
N ASN A 42 -3.14 13.35 -2.25
CA ASN A 42 -4.32 12.59 -1.80
C ASN A 42 -3.97 11.15 -1.44
N LYS A 43 -3.19 10.45 -2.25
CA LYS A 43 -2.73 9.09 -1.95
C LYS A 43 -1.92 9.05 -0.65
N HIS A 44 -1.02 10.01 -0.47
CA HIS A 44 -0.24 10.12 0.77
C HIS A 44 -1.12 10.34 2.00
N TYR A 45 -2.11 11.24 1.92
CA TYR A 45 -3.06 11.46 3.02
C TYR A 45 -3.93 10.23 3.29
N GLN A 46 -4.39 9.53 2.26
CA GLN A 46 -5.13 8.27 2.45
C GLN A 46 -4.27 7.22 3.16
N ASP A 47 -2.99 7.10 2.83
CA ASP A 47 -2.07 6.18 3.49
C ASP A 47 -1.76 6.61 4.93
N GLN A 48 -1.70 7.92 5.22
CA GLN A 48 -1.58 8.43 6.59
C GLN A 48 -2.85 8.18 7.40
N ILE A 49 -4.04 8.42 6.83
CA ILE A 49 -5.33 8.17 7.50
C ILE A 49 -5.52 6.67 7.75
N LYS A 50 -5.18 5.79 6.80
CA LYS A 50 -5.18 4.34 7.03
C LYS A 50 -4.24 3.94 8.16
N ARG A 51 -3.03 4.49 8.20
CA ARG A 51 -2.08 4.27 9.30
C ARG A 51 -2.62 4.78 10.64
N PHE A 52 -3.29 5.93 10.66
CA PHE A 52 -3.90 6.47 11.86
C PHE A 52 -5.14 5.67 12.31
N MET A 53 -5.97 5.19 11.38
CA MET A 53 -7.09 4.29 11.70
C MET A 53 -6.62 2.90 12.15
N MET A 54 -5.48 2.41 11.64
CA MET A 54 -4.87 1.15 12.11
C MET A 54 -4.06 1.33 13.40
N GLY A 55 -3.47 2.51 13.64
CA GLY A 55 -2.72 2.84 14.86
C GLY A 55 -3.59 3.41 15.99
N GLY A 56 -4.86 3.71 15.70
CA GLY A 56 -5.80 4.33 16.62
C GLY A 56 -6.79 3.34 17.20
N CYS A 57 -6.56 2.99 18.46
CA CYS A 57 -7.55 2.42 19.39
C CYS A 57 -7.83 0.91 19.31
N ALA A 58 -6.99 0.15 20.00
CA ALA A 58 -7.48 -0.84 20.95
C ALA A 58 -6.69 -0.64 22.25
N SER A 59 -7.12 0.29 23.10
CA SER A 59 -6.58 0.40 24.46
C SER A 59 -6.75 -0.96 25.14
N TYR A 60 -5.69 -1.75 25.22
CA TYR A 60 -5.72 -3.01 25.96
C TYR A 60 -5.97 -2.69 27.45
N ILE A 61 -7.17 -2.98 27.94
CA ILE A 61 -7.55 -2.68 29.32
C ILE A 61 -7.01 -3.76 30.25
N ALA A 62 -5.87 -3.48 30.89
CA ALA A 62 -5.21 -4.39 31.83
C ALA A 62 -5.49 -4.06 33.30
N GLN A 63 -6.56 -4.61 33.88
CA GLN A 63 -6.88 -4.39 35.31
C GLN A 63 -6.35 -5.52 36.21
N ALA A 64 -6.44 -6.77 35.76
CA ALA A 64 -5.98 -7.94 36.52
C ALA A 64 -4.44 -8.04 36.53
N LYS A 65 -3.88 -8.55 37.63
CA LYS A 65 -2.42 -8.73 37.77
C LYS A 65 -1.78 -9.49 36.59
N LYS A 66 -2.37 -10.62 36.20
CA LYS A 66 -1.89 -11.43 35.06
C LYS A 66 -1.92 -10.67 33.72
N SER A 67 -2.91 -9.80 33.53
CA SER A 67 -3.04 -9.00 32.31
C SER A 67 -1.99 -7.88 32.26
N LYS A 68 -1.63 -7.30 33.42
CA LYS A 68 -0.52 -6.35 33.52
C LYS A 68 0.83 -7.03 33.26
N GLU A 69 1.07 -8.20 33.85
CA GLU A 69 2.27 -9.01 33.60
C GLU A 69 2.40 -9.38 32.11
N LEU A 70 1.30 -9.72 31.45
CA LEU A 70 1.28 -9.95 30.00
C LEU A 70 1.69 -8.69 29.23
N MET A 71 1.17 -7.52 29.61
CA MET A 71 1.54 -6.27 28.95
C MET A 71 3.02 -5.93 29.12
N GLU A 72 3.60 -6.16 30.30
CA GLU A 72 5.05 -6.01 30.51
C GLU A 72 5.87 -6.93 29.61
N LEU A 73 5.41 -8.17 29.41
CA LEU A 73 6.03 -9.12 28.49
C LEU A 73 5.91 -8.63 27.03
N VAL A 74 4.76 -8.13 26.62
CA VAL A 74 4.51 -7.57 25.28
C VAL A 74 5.46 -6.43 24.97
N ILE A 75 5.65 -5.49 25.90
CA ILE A 75 6.58 -4.36 25.74
C ILE A 75 8.01 -4.87 25.54
N LYS A 76 8.43 -5.86 26.34
CA LYS A 76 9.77 -6.47 26.20
C LYS A 76 9.94 -7.19 24.86
N LEU A 77 8.92 -7.91 24.40
CA LEU A 77 8.93 -8.62 23.12
C LEU A 77 8.97 -7.66 21.92
N GLY A 78 8.39 -6.48 22.03
CA GLY A 78 8.52 -5.46 20.98
C GLY A 78 9.98 -5.05 20.69
N GLN A 79 10.84 -5.08 21.71
CA GLN A 79 12.24 -4.65 21.59
C GLN A 79 13.16 -5.70 20.93
N VAL A 80 12.65 -6.90 20.63
CA VAL A 80 13.43 -7.98 20.01
C VAL A 80 12.88 -8.35 18.64
N ASP A 81 13.78 -8.72 17.72
CA ASP A 81 13.40 -9.22 16.40
C ASP A 81 13.31 -10.74 16.43
N SER A 82 12.22 -11.25 17.00
CA SER A 82 11.95 -12.69 17.10
C SER A 82 10.50 -13.00 16.74
N THR A 83 10.27 -14.21 16.23
CA THR A 83 8.92 -14.71 15.94
C THR A 83 8.17 -14.98 17.23
N VAL A 84 6.95 -14.46 17.36
CA VAL A 84 6.11 -14.62 18.56
C VAL A 84 4.89 -15.48 18.25
N LEU A 85 4.65 -16.49 19.08
CA LEU A 85 3.43 -17.30 19.05
C LEU A 85 2.49 -16.86 20.18
N ILE A 86 1.28 -16.43 19.84
CA ILE A 86 0.26 -16.01 20.81
C ILE A 86 -0.81 -17.08 20.92
N GLN A 87 -0.96 -17.65 22.12
CA GLN A 87 -1.95 -18.71 22.39
C GLN A 87 -3.07 -18.21 23.29
N GLY A 88 -4.23 -18.85 23.20
CA GLY A 88 -5.42 -18.54 23.99
C GLY A 88 -6.70 -18.92 23.26
N GLU A 89 -7.82 -18.85 23.96
CA GLU A 89 -9.15 -19.18 23.41
C GLU A 89 -9.62 -18.17 22.34
N SER A 90 -10.67 -18.50 21.60
CA SER A 90 -11.27 -17.57 20.65
C SER A 90 -11.84 -16.35 21.40
N GLY A 91 -11.65 -15.14 20.87
CA GLY A 91 -12.20 -13.91 21.47
C GLY A 91 -11.41 -13.28 22.63
N VAL A 92 -10.30 -13.86 23.09
CA VAL A 92 -9.50 -13.30 24.22
C VAL A 92 -8.62 -12.10 23.86
N GLY A 93 -8.76 -11.55 22.65
CA GLY A 93 -8.01 -10.37 22.21
C GLY A 93 -6.57 -10.64 21.75
N LYS A 94 -6.26 -11.84 21.24
CA LYS A 94 -4.93 -12.17 20.69
C LYS A 94 -4.45 -11.19 19.61
N GLU A 95 -5.38 -10.67 18.81
CA GLU A 95 -5.11 -9.69 17.77
C GLU A 95 -4.65 -8.34 18.35
N ILE A 96 -5.23 -7.93 19.49
CA ILE A 96 -4.83 -6.73 20.21
C ILE A 96 -3.42 -6.92 20.77
N VAL A 97 -3.12 -8.08 21.34
CA VAL A 97 -1.77 -8.41 21.83
C VAL A 97 -0.74 -8.33 20.71
N ALA A 98 -1.03 -8.90 19.53
CA ALA A 98 -0.12 -8.84 18.38
C ALA A 98 0.12 -7.39 17.89
N GLN A 99 -0.94 -6.58 17.88
CA GLN A 99 -0.86 -5.18 17.52
C GLN A 99 -0.05 -4.37 18.53
N GLU A 100 -0.20 -4.63 19.82
CA GLU A 100 0.61 -4.00 20.88
C GLU A 100 2.08 -4.36 20.78
N ILE A 101 2.43 -5.61 20.44
CA ILE A 101 3.82 -6.00 20.18
C ILE A 101 4.40 -5.17 19.03
N HIS A 102 3.66 -5.01 17.92
CA HIS A 102 4.12 -4.20 16.78
C HIS A 102 4.29 -2.73 17.15
N SER A 103 3.30 -2.13 17.82
CA SER A 103 3.34 -0.72 18.25
C SER A 103 4.48 -0.41 19.21
N ASN A 104 4.91 -1.38 20.03
CA ASN A 104 6.03 -1.24 20.96
C ASN A 104 7.38 -1.70 20.37
N SER A 105 7.44 -2.00 19.07
CA SER A 105 8.65 -2.50 18.42
C SER A 105 9.45 -1.44 17.68
N LEU A 106 10.70 -1.80 17.32
CA LEU A 106 11.56 -0.99 16.45
C LEU A 106 11.01 -0.82 15.02
N ARG A 107 9.93 -1.54 14.68
CA ARG A 107 9.23 -1.50 13.38
C ARG A 107 7.82 -0.89 13.48
N ALA A 108 7.49 -0.20 14.57
CA ALA A 108 6.16 0.39 14.79
C ALA A 108 5.71 1.35 13.67
N ASP A 109 6.66 2.00 12.99
CA ASP A 109 6.42 2.90 11.85
C ASP A 109 6.23 2.16 10.51
N LYS A 110 6.54 0.86 10.47
CA LYS A 110 6.40 0.01 9.28
C LYS A 110 4.99 -0.58 9.17
N PRO A 111 4.58 -1.02 7.95
CA PRO A 111 3.27 -1.64 7.76
C PRO A 111 3.07 -2.88 8.63
N TYR A 112 1.88 -2.99 9.22
CA TYR A 112 1.43 -4.15 9.96
C TYR A 112 0.35 -4.88 9.17
N ILE A 113 0.67 -6.06 8.64
CA ILE A 113 -0.22 -6.84 7.78
C ILE A 113 -0.81 -7.99 8.58
N LYS A 114 -2.14 -8.00 8.72
CA LYS A 114 -2.89 -9.07 9.37
C LYS A 114 -3.40 -10.05 8.32
N VAL A 115 -3.16 -11.33 8.52
CA VAL A 115 -3.66 -12.41 7.65
C VAL A 115 -4.47 -13.38 8.50
N ASN A 116 -5.72 -13.61 8.13
CA ASN A 116 -6.57 -14.61 8.75
C ASN A 116 -6.54 -15.91 7.94
N CYS A 117 -5.70 -16.86 8.34
CA CYS A 117 -5.54 -18.12 7.63
C CYS A 117 -6.82 -18.98 7.61
N ALA A 118 -7.76 -18.78 8.55
CA ALA A 118 -9.03 -19.52 8.55
C ALA A 118 -10.02 -19.04 7.47
N ALA A 119 -9.80 -17.85 6.92
CA ALA A 119 -10.65 -17.26 5.88
C ALA A 119 -10.11 -17.50 4.46
N LEU A 120 -8.89 -18.06 4.31
CA LEU A 120 -8.24 -18.28 3.03
C LEU A 120 -8.23 -19.77 2.66
N PRO A 121 -8.69 -20.15 1.46
CA PRO A 121 -8.52 -21.50 0.94
C PRO A 121 -7.03 -21.86 0.84
N GLU A 122 -6.65 -23.09 1.22
CA GLU A 122 -5.24 -23.54 1.17
C GLU A 122 -4.61 -23.37 -0.22
N SER A 123 -5.40 -23.60 -1.27
CA SER A 123 -4.97 -23.44 -2.67
C SER A 123 -4.63 -22.00 -3.08
N LEU A 124 -5.09 -21.00 -2.33
CA LEU A 124 -4.84 -19.58 -2.59
C LEU A 124 -3.87 -18.96 -1.58
N LEU A 125 -3.63 -19.62 -0.45
CA LEU A 125 -2.77 -19.09 0.63
C LEU A 125 -1.35 -18.81 0.13
N GLU A 126 -0.78 -19.73 -0.63
CA GLU A 126 0.59 -19.60 -1.17
C GLU A 126 0.66 -18.45 -2.19
N SER A 127 -0.31 -18.39 -3.11
CA SER A 127 -0.40 -17.32 -4.12
C SER A 127 -0.59 -15.93 -3.52
N GLU A 128 -1.30 -15.81 -2.39
CA GLU A 128 -1.50 -14.52 -1.70
C GLU A 128 -0.29 -14.11 -0.85
N LEU A 129 0.40 -15.07 -0.21
CA LEU A 129 1.56 -14.78 0.65
C LEU A 129 2.83 -14.50 -0.15
N PHE A 130 3.03 -15.20 -1.27
CA PHE A 130 4.28 -15.16 -2.04
C PHE A 130 4.11 -14.53 -3.42
N GLY A 131 2.88 -14.31 -3.87
CA GLY A 131 2.58 -13.88 -5.23
C GLY A 131 2.68 -15.02 -6.23
N TYR A 132 2.20 -14.78 -7.45
CA TYR A 132 2.34 -15.70 -8.58
C TYR A 132 2.77 -14.94 -9.83
N GLU A 133 3.53 -15.61 -10.71
CA GLU A 133 3.84 -15.09 -12.04
C GLU A 133 2.73 -15.44 -13.04
N SER A 134 2.56 -14.57 -14.03
CA SER A 134 1.63 -14.77 -15.15
C SER A 134 1.87 -16.12 -15.82
N GLY A 135 0.89 -17.04 -15.72
CA GLY A 135 0.97 -18.39 -16.30
C GLY A 135 1.27 -19.52 -15.31
N ALA A 136 1.52 -19.23 -14.03
CA ALA A 136 1.71 -20.24 -12.99
C ALA A 136 0.41 -20.99 -12.61
N PHE A 137 -0.75 -20.45 -13.00
CA PHE A 137 -2.06 -21.04 -12.74
C PHE A 137 -2.88 -21.06 -14.03
N THR A 138 -3.23 -22.24 -14.55
CA THR A 138 -4.01 -22.40 -15.79
C THR A 138 -5.51 -22.18 -15.56
N GLY A 139 -5.88 -21.25 -14.68
CA GLY A 139 -7.25 -21.04 -14.20
C GLY A 139 -7.73 -19.58 -14.24
N ALA A 140 -7.10 -18.73 -15.05
CA ALA A 140 -7.53 -17.36 -15.33
C ALA A 140 -7.74 -17.16 -16.84
#